data_AF-R6XIC3-F1
#
_entry.id   AF-R6XIC3-F1
#
_cell.length_a   1.000
_cell.length_b   1.000
_cell.length_c   1.000
_cell.angle_alpha   90.00
_cell.angle_beta   90.00
_cell.angle_gamma   90.00
#
_symmetry.space_group_name_H-M   'P 1'
#
loop_
_entity.id
_entity.type
_entity.pdbx_description
1 polymer ?
#
loop_
_entity_poly.entity_id
_entity_poly.type
_entity_poly.pdbx_seq_one_letter_code
_entity_poly.pdbx_strand_id
1 'polypeptide(L)'
;MKKFSKKLKKGFTLVELVVVIAIIAILSAASVATYFGVTTSARKTTGKAEAQQVMDVIRVAALDESDDSIKAVQGTDSKYSLKFKNAAAEGKGELSQLVSLLATNGIVVNGTNTSTIAQVSEANDTDGTMAQLKYSTAYYSYTIDFSNFTVGEAAALTE
;
A
#
# COMPACT_ATOMS: atom_id res chain seq x y z
N MET A 1 4.44 30.96 -73.00
CA MET A 1 5.35 31.04 -71.83
C MET A 1 4.53 30.99 -70.55
N LYS A 2 4.66 29.93 -69.74
CA LYS A 2 3.85 29.72 -68.51
C LYS A 2 4.71 30.05 -67.29
N LYS A 3 4.43 31.16 -66.60
CA LYS A 3 5.18 31.59 -65.40
C LYS A 3 4.86 30.64 -64.24
N PHE A 4 5.85 29.90 -63.76
CA PHE A 4 5.77 29.14 -62.51
C PHE A 4 5.91 30.11 -61.33
N SER A 5 4.79 30.57 -60.79
CA SER A 5 4.78 31.28 -59.50
C SER A 5 4.92 30.25 -58.38
N LYS A 6 6.17 29.99 -57.95
CA LYS A 6 6.44 29.21 -56.72
C LYS A 6 6.07 30.09 -55.52
N LYS A 7 4.88 29.88 -54.95
CA LYS A 7 4.58 30.33 -53.59
C LYS A 7 5.55 29.61 -52.64
N LEU A 8 6.57 30.32 -52.15
CA LEU A 8 7.42 29.84 -51.07
C LEU A 8 6.52 29.67 -49.84
N LYS A 9 6.26 28.42 -49.43
CA LYS A 9 5.73 28.17 -48.09
C LYS A 9 6.77 28.71 -47.12
N LYS A 10 6.38 29.62 -46.23
CA LYS A 10 7.26 30.10 -45.14
C LYS A 10 7.70 28.86 -44.36
N GLY A 11 8.92 28.40 -44.64
CA GLY A 11 9.56 27.32 -43.92
C GLY A 11 10.04 27.83 -42.57
N PHE A 12 9.94 26.96 -41.57
CA PHE A 12 10.45 27.18 -40.23
C PHE A 12 11.93 27.59 -40.32
N THR A 13 12.28 28.71 -39.71
CA THR A 13 13.66 29.22 -39.71
C THR A 13 14.52 28.42 -38.72
N LEU A 14 15.83 28.30 -39.00
CA LEU A 14 16.76 27.65 -38.07
C LEU A 14 16.76 28.33 -36.69
N VAL A 15 16.56 29.65 -36.67
CA VAL A 15 16.51 30.44 -35.42
C VAL A 15 15.29 30.05 -34.59
N GLU A 16 14.11 29.88 -35.20
CA GLU A 16 12.92 29.42 -34.50
C GLU A 16 13.12 28.02 -33.89
N LEU A 17 13.84 27.13 -34.56
CA LEU A 17 14.15 25.79 -34.02
C LEU A 17 15.11 25.84 -32.83
N VAL A 18 16.17 26.64 -32.94
CA VAL A 18 17.21 26.75 -31.90
C VAL A 18 16.64 27.35 -30.61
N VAL A 19 15.77 28.36 -30.73
CA VAL A 19 15.12 28.97 -29.57
C VAL A 19 14.20 27.96 -28.85
N VAL A 20 13.47 27.12 -29.61
CA VAL A 20 12.58 26.11 -29.02
C VAL A 20 13.35 25.07 -28.21
N ILE A 21 14.42 24.50 -28.76
CA ILE A 21 15.23 23.50 -28.03
C ILE A 21 15.92 24.12 -26.81
N ALA A 22 16.33 25.40 -26.89
CA ALA A 22 16.94 26.10 -25.76
C ALA A 22 15.94 26.28 -24.61
N ILE A 23 14.70 26.65 -24.90
CA ILE A 23 13.66 26.80 -23.87
C ILE A 23 13.25 25.43 -23.30
N ILE A 24 13.06 24.40 -24.13
CA ILE A 24 12.76 23.03 -23.67
C ILE A 24 13.88 22.49 -22.79
N ALA A 25 15.15 22.76 -23.11
CA ALA A 25 16.29 22.33 -22.29
C ALA A 25 16.22 22.91 -20.87
N ILE A 26 15.94 24.20 -20.71
CA ILE A 26 15.83 24.85 -19.39
C ILE A 26 14.62 24.32 -18.62
N LEU A 27 13.44 24.26 -19.25
CA LEU A 27 12.21 23.81 -18.59
C LEU A 27 12.27 22.33 -18.20
N SER A 28 12.83 21.49 -19.07
CA SER A 28 12.97 20.05 -18.82
C SER A 28 13.91 19.76 -17.65
N ALA A 29 15.03 20.49 -17.54
CA ALA A 29 15.98 20.30 -16.44
C ALA A 29 15.32 20.51 -15.06
N ALA A 30 14.57 21.59 -14.88
CA ALA A 30 13.85 21.85 -13.62
C ALA A 30 12.66 20.88 -13.39
N SER A 31 11.98 20.48 -14.46
CA SER A 31 10.83 19.58 -14.40
C SER A 31 11.23 18.15 -14.01
N VAL A 32 12.39 17.67 -14.44
CA VAL A 32 12.86 16.32 -14.13
C VAL A 32 13.19 16.16 -12.63
N ALA A 33 13.87 17.14 -12.03
CA ALA A 33 14.23 17.08 -10.61
C ALA A 33 12.99 17.07 -9.70
N THR A 34 11.98 17.87 -10.03
CA THR A 34 10.71 17.92 -9.28
C THR A 34 9.88 16.65 -9.48
N TYR A 35 9.87 16.08 -10.70
CA TYR A 35 9.19 14.84 -11.00
C TYR A 35 9.62 13.67 -10.10
N PHE A 36 10.93 13.49 -9.87
CA PHE A 36 11.42 12.43 -8.99
C PHE A 36 10.96 12.61 -7.54
N GLY A 37 10.96 13.83 -7.02
CA GLY A 37 10.49 14.12 -5.65
C GLY A 37 9.00 13.86 -5.47
N VAL A 38 8.17 14.32 -6.42
CA VAL A 38 6.71 14.14 -6.38
C VAL A 38 6.33 12.66 -6.53
N THR A 39 6.92 11.94 -7.48
CA THR A 39 6.61 10.52 -7.70
C THR A 39 7.03 9.63 -6.54
N THR A 40 8.20 9.89 -5.95
CA THR A 40 8.68 9.21 -4.73
C THR A 40 7.72 9.43 -3.56
N SER A 41 7.33 10.70 -3.34
CA SER A 41 6.40 11.06 -2.26
C SER A 41 5.01 10.46 -2.48
N ALA A 42 4.49 10.50 -3.71
CA ALA A 42 3.22 9.89 -4.08
C ALA A 42 3.22 8.39 -3.81
N ARG A 43 4.25 7.66 -4.27
CA ARG A 43 4.40 6.22 -4.01
C ARG A 43 4.44 5.91 -2.51
N LYS A 44 5.18 6.70 -1.73
CA LYS A 44 5.26 6.52 -0.27
C LYS A 44 3.91 6.77 0.41
N THR A 45 3.19 7.80 0.00
CA THR A 45 1.86 8.14 0.54
C THR A 45 0.83 7.08 0.18
N THR A 46 0.78 6.65 -1.08
CA THR A 46 -0.11 5.57 -1.54
C THR A 46 0.15 4.28 -0.78
N GLY A 47 1.41 3.82 -0.71
CA GLY A 47 1.74 2.58 0.01
C GLY A 47 1.42 2.66 1.51
N LYS A 48 1.57 3.85 2.12
CA LYS A 48 1.18 4.06 3.52
C LYS A 48 -0.34 4.01 3.69
N ALA A 49 -1.10 4.63 2.80
CA ALA A 49 -2.56 4.62 2.84
C ALA A 49 -3.12 3.21 2.66
N GLU A 50 -2.57 2.42 1.73
CA GLU A 50 -2.93 1.01 1.55
C GLU A 50 -2.61 0.18 2.79
N ALA A 51 -1.42 0.34 3.37
CA ALA A 51 -1.06 -0.34 4.62
C ALA A 51 -2.00 0.02 5.79
N GLN A 52 -2.45 1.28 5.84
CA GLN A 52 -3.45 1.70 6.82
C GLN A 52 -4.81 1.04 6.57
N GLN A 53 -5.24 0.95 5.31
CA GLN A 53 -6.48 0.27 4.95
C GLN A 53 -6.43 -1.22 5.33
N VAL A 54 -5.29 -1.88 5.11
CA VAL A 54 -5.03 -3.26 5.57
C VAL A 54 -5.18 -3.35 7.09
N MET A 55 -4.52 -2.45 7.83
CA MET A 55 -4.62 -2.39 9.30
C MET A 55 -6.07 -2.20 9.77
N ASP A 56 -6.84 -1.33 9.12
CA ASP A 56 -8.21 -1.01 9.54
C ASP A 56 -9.16 -2.19 9.31
N VAL A 57 -9.05 -2.89 8.19
CA VAL A 57 -9.82 -4.13 7.93
C VAL A 57 -9.49 -5.21 8.96
N ILE A 58 -8.20 -5.42 9.23
CA ILE A 58 -7.75 -6.36 10.24
C ILE A 58 -8.27 -5.95 11.62
N ARG A 59 -8.27 -4.65 11.92
CA ARG A 59 -8.73 -4.14 13.21
C ARG A 59 -10.20 -4.44 13.44
N VAL A 60 -11.04 -4.17 12.44
CA VAL A 60 -12.47 -4.44 12.51
C VAL A 60 -12.72 -5.94 12.70
N ALA A 61 -12.07 -6.79 11.91
CA ALA A 61 -12.23 -8.24 12.02
C ALA A 61 -11.80 -8.78 13.38
N ALA A 62 -10.66 -8.30 13.91
CA ALA A 62 -10.12 -8.76 15.17
C ALA A 62 -10.91 -8.32 16.42
N LEU A 63 -11.87 -7.39 16.26
CA LEU A 63 -12.76 -6.89 17.31
C LEU A 63 -14.19 -7.40 17.19
N ASP A 64 -14.54 -8.02 16.07
CA ASP A 64 -15.89 -8.53 15.88
C ASP A 64 -16.14 -9.67 16.86
N GLU A 65 -17.00 -9.47 17.85
CA GLU A 65 -17.33 -10.49 18.86
C GLU A 65 -18.05 -11.70 18.24
N SER A 66 -18.67 -11.55 17.08
CA SER A 66 -19.45 -12.60 16.41
C SER A 66 -18.57 -13.57 15.60
N ASP A 67 -17.35 -13.17 15.23
CA ASP A 67 -16.42 -13.97 14.43
C ASP A 67 -15.11 -14.23 15.18
N ASP A 68 -14.90 -15.48 15.59
CA ASP A 68 -13.69 -15.91 16.31
C ASP A 68 -12.52 -16.30 15.39
N SER A 69 -12.63 -16.11 14.07
CA SER A 69 -11.58 -16.51 13.12
C SER A 69 -10.26 -15.78 13.35
N ILE A 70 -10.32 -14.49 13.68
CA ILE A 70 -9.18 -13.62 13.97
C ILE A 70 -9.56 -12.76 15.17
N LYS A 71 -8.75 -12.72 16.23
CA LYS A 71 -9.01 -11.92 17.43
C LYS A 71 -7.79 -11.16 17.88
N ALA A 72 -7.98 -9.97 18.42
CA ALA A 72 -6.92 -9.30 19.19
C ALA A 72 -6.81 -9.97 20.57
N VAL A 73 -5.61 -10.43 20.93
CA VAL A 73 -5.32 -11.04 22.22
C VAL A 73 -4.21 -10.26 22.89
N GLN A 74 -4.39 -9.94 24.16
CA GLN A 74 -3.37 -9.25 24.96
C GLN A 74 -2.46 -10.27 25.66
N GLY A 75 -1.15 -10.11 25.50
CA GLY A 75 -0.13 -10.86 26.22
C GLY A 75 0.09 -10.33 27.63
N THR A 76 0.90 -11.05 28.43
CA THR A 76 1.26 -10.67 29.81
C THR A 76 1.96 -9.31 29.89
N ASP A 77 2.59 -8.85 28.80
CA ASP A 77 3.25 -7.54 28.69
C ASP A 77 2.29 -6.40 28.28
N SER A 78 0.98 -6.64 28.32
CA SER A 78 -0.07 -5.70 27.89
C SER A 78 -0.03 -5.33 26.41
N LYS A 79 0.78 -6.03 25.58
CA LYS A 79 0.79 -5.84 24.13
C LYS A 79 -0.24 -6.73 23.47
N TYR A 80 -0.84 -6.23 22.40
CA TYR A 80 -1.77 -6.99 21.59
C TYR A 80 -1.08 -7.72 20.44
N SER A 81 -1.55 -8.92 20.15
CA SER A 81 -1.24 -9.68 18.93
C SER A 81 -2.54 -10.21 18.32
N LEU A 82 -2.53 -10.50 17.03
CA LEU A 82 -3.63 -11.21 16.39
C LEU A 82 -3.50 -12.69 16.71
N LYS A 83 -4.59 -13.32 17.13
CA LYS A 83 -4.68 -14.76 17.27
C LYS A 83 -5.63 -15.30 16.22
N PHE A 84 -5.20 -16.36 15.54
CA PHE A 84 -6.00 -17.02 14.51
C PHE A 84 -6.59 -18.30 15.07
N LYS A 85 -7.86 -18.59 14.73
CA LYS A 85 -8.48 -19.86 15.12
C LYS A 85 -7.76 -21.00 14.40
N ASN A 86 -7.02 -21.78 15.19
CA ASN A 86 -6.13 -22.89 14.86
C ASN A 86 -6.06 -23.29 13.37
N ALA A 87 -4.94 -22.98 12.72
CA ALA A 87 -4.58 -23.37 11.35
C ALA A 87 -4.61 -24.90 11.11
N ALA A 88 -4.55 -25.71 12.18
CA ALA A 88 -4.48 -27.18 12.10
C ALA A 88 -5.81 -27.88 11.76
N ALA A 89 -6.97 -27.26 12.02
CA ALA A 89 -8.27 -27.86 11.69
C ALA A 89 -8.75 -27.53 10.26
N GLU A 90 -8.22 -26.45 9.66
CA GLU A 90 -8.60 -26.01 8.30
C GLU A 90 -7.44 -26.03 7.28
N GLY A 91 -6.23 -26.45 7.67
CA GLY A 91 -5.08 -26.58 6.77
C GLY A 91 -4.61 -25.27 6.13
N LYS A 92 -5.06 -24.11 6.65
CA LYS A 92 -4.68 -22.78 6.16
C LYS A 92 -3.85 -22.08 7.24
N GLY A 93 -2.61 -21.72 6.93
CA GLY A 93 -1.76 -20.91 7.81
C GLY A 93 -2.36 -19.51 8.05
N GLU A 94 -1.88 -18.85 9.10
CA GLU A 94 -2.31 -17.53 9.60
C GLU A 94 -2.31 -16.48 8.47
N LEU A 95 -1.23 -16.47 7.67
CA LEU A 95 -1.13 -15.60 6.50
C LEU A 95 -2.19 -15.89 5.44
N SER A 96 -2.56 -17.15 5.22
CA SER A 96 -3.59 -17.50 4.24
C SER A 96 -4.98 -17.04 4.71
N GLN A 97 -5.28 -17.12 6.00
CA GLN A 97 -6.52 -16.61 6.56
C GLN A 97 -6.60 -15.09 6.45
N LEU A 98 -5.48 -14.40 6.72
CA LEU A 98 -5.39 -12.96 6.57
C LEU A 98 -5.56 -12.50 5.12
N VAL A 99 -4.90 -13.17 4.17
CA VAL A 99 -5.10 -12.92 2.73
C VAL A 99 -6.57 -13.12 2.33
N SER A 100 -7.23 -14.15 2.85
CA SER A 100 -8.65 -14.40 2.58
C SER A 100 -9.55 -13.30 3.15
N LEU A 101 -9.30 -12.85 4.39
CA LEU A 101 -10.05 -11.75 5.01
C LEU A 101 -9.93 -10.47 4.17
N LEU A 102 -8.70 -10.13 3.79
CA LEU A 102 -8.41 -8.93 3.00
C LEU A 102 -9.13 -8.98 1.65
N ALA A 103 -9.07 -10.13 0.96
CA ALA A 103 -9.73 -10.33 -0.33
C ALA A 103 -11.26 -10.18 -0.22
N THR A 104 -11.89 -10.74 0.83
CA THR A 104 -13.33 -10.57 1.10
C THR A 104 -13.70 -9.09 1.29
N ASN A 105 -12.79 -8.30 1.86
CA ASN A 105 -12.94 -6.85 2.05
C ASN A 105 -12.42 -6.01 0.85
N GLY A 106 -12.20 -6.64 -0.31
CA GLY A 106 -11.81 -5.97 -1.55
C GLY A 106 -10.32 -5.58 -1.65
N ILE A 107 -9.48 -6.06 -0.73
CA ILE A 107 -8.04 -5.80 -0.71
C ILE A 107 -7.30 -7.05 -1.20
N VAL A 108 -6.69 -6.96 -2.39
CA VAL A 108 -5.94 -8.08 -2.98
C VAL A 108 -4.45 -7.91 -2.70
N VAL A 109 -3.86 -8.91 -2.05
CA VAL A 109 -2.43 -9.00 -1.72
C VAL A 109 -1.90 -10.39 -2.09
N ASN A 110 -0.57 -10.54 -2.22
CA ASN A 110 0.12 -11.78 -2.58
C ASN A 110 -0.24 -12.39 -3.95
N GLY A 111 -0.76 -11.59 -4.88
CA GLY A 111 -0.92 -11.93 -6.29
C GLY A 111 0.28 -11.54 -7.16
N THR A 112 0.24 -11.91 -8.44
CA THR A 112 1.29 -11.54 -9.41
C THR A 112 1.33 -10.02 -9.58
N ASN A 113 2.50 -9.41 -9.30
CA ASN A 113 2.72 -7.95 -9.35
C ASN A 113 1.85 -7.11 -8.39
N THR A 114 1.26 -7.71 -7.36
CA THR A 114 0.52 -6.95 -6.33
C THR A 114 1.41 -6.65 -5.14
N SER A 115 0.92 -5.84 -4.21
CA SER A 115 1.48 -5.76 -2.87
C SER A 115 1.46 -7.14 -2.20
N THR A 116 2.41 -7.36 -1.29
CA THR A 116 2.56 -8.62 -0.57
C THR A 116 2.51 -8.40 0.93
N ILE A 117 1.96 -9.37 1.65
CA ILE A 117 2.00 -9.41 3.10
C ILE A 117 2.80 -10.61 3.59
N ALA A 118 3.59 -10.39 4.64
CA ALA A 118 4.37 -11.43 5.30
C ALA A 118 4.33 -11.21 6.81
N GLN A 119 4.28 -12.30 7.57
CA GLN A 119 4.41 -12.25 9.02
C GLN A 119 5.83 -11.78 9.37
N VAL A 120 5.95 -10.86 10.32
CA VAL A 120 7.24 -10.52 10.91
C VAL A 120 7.38 -11.40 12.14
N SER A 121 8.00 -12.57 11.97
CA SER A 121 8.20 -13.52 13.06
C SER A 121 9.43 -13.12 13.88
N GLU A 122 9.23 -12.74 15.14
CA GLU A 122 10.27 -12.87 16.14
C GLU A 122 10.16 -14.30 16.73
N ALA A 123 10.85 -15.27 16.09
CA ALA A 123 11.02 -16.67 16.53
C ALA A 123 9.76 -17.53 16.81
N ASN A 124 9.58 -18.59 16.02
CA ASN A 124 8.71 -19.76 16.29
C ASN A 124 7.35 -19.46 16.96
N ASP A 125 6.42 -18.88 16.19
CA ASP A 125 5.03 -18.69 16.61
C ASP A 125 4.30 -20.04 16.63
N THR A 126 4.47 -20.78 17.72
CA THR A 126 3.80 -22.09 17.92
C THR A 126 2.36 -21.89 18.42
N ASP A 127 2.02 -20.67 18.86
CA ASP A 127 0.73 -20.32 19.47
C ASP A 127 -0.29 -19.72 18.48
N GLY A 128 0.07 -19.61 17.20
CA GLY A 128 -0.80 -19.08 16.14
C GLY A 128 -1.12 -17.61 16.30
N THR A 129 -0.16 -16.82 16.82
CA THR A 129 -0.29 -15.39 17.01
C THR A 129 0.43 -14.58 15.93
N MET A 130 0.24 -13.25 15.90
CA MET A 130 0.96 -12.34 15.02
C MET A 130 1.00 -10.95 15.65
N ALA A 131 2.17 -10.53 16.12
CA ALA A 131 2.37 -9.20 16.69
C ALA A 131 2.62 -8.13 15.62
N GLN A 132 3.21 -8.53 14.49
CA GLN A 132 3.59 -7.61 13.42
C GLN A 132 3.38 -8.23 12.03
N LEU A 133 2.95 -7.39 11.10
CA LEU A 133 2.77 -7.74 9.68
C LEU A 133 3.60 -6.80 8.81
N LYS A 134 4.33 -7.34 7.84
CA LYS A 134 5.02 -6.56 6.82
C LYS A 134 4.15 -6.44 5.58
N TYR A 135 3.73 -5.23 5.25
CA TYR A 135 3.12 -4.89 3.96
C TYR A 135 4.20 -4.37 3.01
N SER A 136 4.37 -4.98 1.85
CA SER A 136 5.38 -4.57 0.86
C SER A 136 4.73 -4.23 -0.47
N THR A 137 5.17 -3.12 -1.05
CA THR A 137 4.89 -2.69 -2.43
C THR A 137 6.13 -2.91 -3.29
N ALA A 138 6.08 -2.57 -4.57
CA ALA A 138 7.25 -2.63 -5.45
C ALA A 138 8.42 -1.73 -5.01
N TYR A 139 8.18 -0.69 -4.21
CA TYR A 139 9.19 0.33 -3.85
C TYR A 139 9.44 0.47 -2.35
N TYR A 140 8.44 0.19 -1.52
CA TYR A 140 8.49 0.44 -0.07
C TYR A 140 7.87 -0.72 0.70
N SER A 141 8.38 -0.95 1.91
CA SER A 141 7.76 -1.82 2.91
C SER A 141 7.37 -1.04 4.15
N TYR A 142 6.28 -1.48 4.77
CA TYR A 142 5.67 -0.89 5.96
C TYR A 142 5.46 -2.01 6.97
N THR A 143 5.78 -1.74 8.23
CA THR A 143 5.45 -2.62 9.35
C THR A 143 4.14 -2.13 9.96
N ILE A 144 3.19 -3.04 10.03
CA ILE A 144 1.92 -2.89 10.73
C ILE A 144 2.12 -3.57 12.08
N ASP A 145 2.15 -2.76 13.14
CA ASP A 145 2.36 -3.21 14.52
C ASP A 145 1.03 -3.27 15.26
N PHE A 146 0.68 -4.47 15.74
CA PHE A 146 -0.58 -4.71 16.45
C PHE A 146 -0.46 -4.46 17.96
N SER A 147 0.74 -4.15 18.50
CA SER A 147 0.99 -4.04 19.95
C SER A 147 0.06 -3.07 20.67
N ASN A 148 -0.36 -1.99 20.00
CA ASN A 148 -1.19 -0.92 20.55
C ASN A 148 -2.60 -0.91 19.96
N PHE A 149 -3.27 -2.06 19.99
CA PHE A 149 -4.63 -2.18 19.52
C PHE A 149 -5.62 -1.56 20.52
N THR A 150 -5.72 -0.22 20.51
CA THR A 150 -6.66 0.51 21.38
C THR A 150 -7.98 0.73 20.65
N VAL A 151 -9.02 0.04 21.11
CA VAL A 151 -10.42 0.41 20.85
C VAL A 151 -11.12 0.45 22.20
N GLY A 152 -11.77 1.57 22.51
CA GLY A 152 -12.44 1.75 23.80
C GLY A 152 -13.52 0.68 24.00
N GLU A 153 -13.71 0.25 25.25
CA GLU A 153 -14.76 -0.68 25.64
C GLU A 153 -16.12 -0.12 25.16
N ALA A 154 -16.91 -0.93 24.46
CA ALA A 154 -18.22 -0.51 23.98
C ALA A 154 -19.14 -0.26 25.19
N ALA A 155 -19.37 1.01 25.54
CA ALA A 155 -20.37 1.36 26.53
C ALA A 155 -21.76 1.13 25.93
N ALA A 156 -22.59 0.33 26.61
CA ALA A 156 -23.99 0.17 26.23
C ALA A 156 -24.66 1.56 26.18
N LEU A 157 -25.26 1.91 25.04
CA LEU A 157 -26.17 3.05 24.96
C LEU A 157 -27.44 2.64 25.72
N THR A 158 -27.55 3.01 26.98
CA THR A 158 -28.84 2.98 27.69
C THR A 158 -29.78 3.92 26.95
N GLU A 159 -30.88 3.38 26.43
CA GLU A 159 -31.98 4.15 25.79
C GLU A 159 -32.53 5.27 26.69
#